data_AF-A0A8J2XR67-F1
#
_entry.id   AF-A0A8J2XR67-F1
#
_cell.length_a   1.000
_cell.length_b   1.000
_cell.length_c   1.000
_cell.angle_alpha   90.00
_cell.angle_beta   90.00
_cell.angle_gamma   90.00
#
_symmetry.space_group_name_H-M   'P 1'
#
loop_
_entity.id
_entity.type
_entity.pdbx_description
1 polymer ?
#
loop_
_entity_poly.entity_id
_entity_poly.type
_entity_poly.pdbx_seq_one_letter_code
_entity_poly.pdbx_strand_id
1 'polypeptide(L)'
;MEKNSKPPYLIGLLCLIPLVGALVGVALILYGVLKYKDKWLIAIGAFGVVFTIGVYSFLAYDLKYGKDAGEAFARIAQKQINNLANELESYKARNGKYPDDLDQLSHWNSDIIIADPLLVRKEFKNPKPYFHYVNKGDNYILFSVGIDGFPNTKDDIYPNLPTGHYGYIKP
;
A
#
# COMPACT_ATOMS: atom_id res chain seq x y z
N MET A 1 -24.42 38.68 34.08
CA MET A 1 -23.51 39.22 33.04
C MET A 1 -22.63 38.08 32.56
N GLU A 2 -22.93 37.50 31.41
CA GLU A 2 -22.00 36.55 30.77
C GLU A 2 -20.72 37.31 30.43
N LYS A 3 -19.60 36.86 31.02
CA LYS A 3 -18.28 37.39 30.73
C LYS A 3 -18.05 37.20 29.23
N ASN A 4 -17.85 38.28 28.48
CA ASN A 4 -17.46 38.27 27.07
C ASN A 4 -16.11 37.54 26.93
N SER A 5 -16.12 36.21 26.99
CA SER A 5 -14.95 35.37 26.81
C SER A 5 -14.61 35.42 25.34
N LYS A 6 -13.44 35.95 25.00
CA LYS A 6 -12.97 36.00 23.61
C LYS A 6 -12.92 34.57 23.04
N PRO A 7 -13.29 34.34 21.77
CA PRO A 7 -13.17 33.04 21.14
C PRO A 7 -11.71 32.56 21.20
N PRO A 8 -11.46 31.26 21.46
CA PRO A 8 -10.11 30.75 21.69
C PRO A 8 -9.38 30.45 20.38
N TYR A 9 -9.11 31.48 19.58
CA TYR A 9 -8.50 31.35 18.24
C TYR A 9 -7.15 30.62 18.23
N LEU A 10 -6.36 30.74 19.30
CA LEU A 10 -5.04 30.10 19.43
C LEU A 10 -5.11 28.57 19.42
N ILE A 11 -6.24 27.98 19.86
CA ILE A 11 -6.47 26.52 19.77
C ILE A 11 -6.49 26.08 18.30
N GLY A 12 -6.83 26.98 17.39
CA GLY A 12 -6.76 26.77 15.95
C GLY A 12 -5.38 26.37 15.42
N LEU A 13 -4.29 26.67 16.13
CA LEU A 13 -2.95 26.23 15.71
C LEU A 13 -2.80 24.71 15.71
N LEU A 14 -3.57 24.00 16.56
CA LEU A 14 -3.62 22.53 16.57
C LEU A 14 -4.23 21.96 15.27
N CYS A 15 -4.93 22.78 14.48
CA CYS A 15 -5.43 22.41 13.16
C CYS A 15 -4.32 22.05 12.15
N LEU A 16 -3.07 22.44 12.41
CA LEU A 16 -1.91 22.12 11.56
C LEU A 16 -1.33 20.73 11.80
N ILE A 17 -1.72 20.06 12.88
CA ILE A 17 -1.33 18.67 13.14
C ILE A 17 -2.43 17.78 12.54
N PRO A 18 -2.19 16.97 11.49
CA PRO A 18 -3.22 16.11 10.91
C PRO A 18 -3.86 15.21 11.98
N LEU A 19 -5.13 14.83 11.75
CA LEU A 19 -5.99 14.07 12.68
C LEU A 19 -6.36 14.82 13.97
N VAL A 20 -5.38 15.29 14.75
CA VAL A 20 -5.61 16.17 15.90
C VAL A 20 -6.37 17.42 15.46
N GLY A 21 -5.95 18.00 14.35
CA GLY A 21 -6.54 19.18 13.75
C GLY A 21 -7.95 18.98 13.23
N ALA A 22 -8.30 17.77 12.78
CA ALA A 22 -9.68 17.45 12.42
C ALA A 22 -10.58 17.37 13.66
N LEU A 23 -10.13 16.70 14.74
CA LEU A 23 -10.89 16.60 15.99
C LEU A 23 -11.09 17.98 16.64
N VAL A 24 -10.00 18.75 16.73
CA VAL A 24 -10.04 20.13 17.22
C VAL A 24 -10.90 21.00 16.30
N GLY A 25 -10.78 20.83 14.98
CA GLY A 25 -11.54 21.59 14.01
C GLY A 25 -13.05 21.37 14.12
N VAL A 26 -13.49 20.12 14.30
CA VAL A 26 -14.91 19.79 14.58
C VAL A 26 -15.37 20.45 15.88
N ALA A 27 -14.57 20.38 16.94
CA ALA A 27 -14.91 21.05 18.20
C ALA A 27 -15.03 22.57 18.01
N LEU A 28 -14.10 23.22 17.30
CA LEU A 28 -14.14 24.66 17.03
C LEU A 28 -15.36 25.07 16.18
N ILE A 29 -15.78 24.24 15.22
CA ILE A 29 -17.02 24.44 14.47
C ILE A 29 -18.22 24.42 15.42
N LEU A 30 -18.34 23.38 16.26
CA LEU A 30 -19.45 23.26 17.21
C LEU A 30 -19.48 24.42 18.20
N TYR A 31 -18.34 24.81 18.75
CA TYR A 31 -18.23 26.00 19.62
C TYR A 31 -18.57 27.29 18.88
N GLY A 32 -18.14 27.41 17.62
CA GLY A 32 -18.41 28.56 16.77
C GLY A 32 -19.89 28.72 16.44
N VAL A 33 -20.60 27.62 16.22
CA VAL A 33 -22.05 27.63 15.92
C VAL A 33 -22.90 27.79 17.19
N LEU A 34 -22.63 26.97 18.22
CA LEU A 34 -23.53 26.83 19.37
C LEU A 34 -23.29 27.88 20.46
N LYS A 35 -22.04 28.28 20.70
CA LYS A 35 -21.67 29.15 21.82
C LYS A 35 -21.30 30.56 21.38
N TYR A 36 -20.31 30.68 20.50
CA TYR A 36 -19.73 31.98 20.16
C TYR A 36 -20.43 32.70 19.00
N LYS A 37 -21.16 31.95 18.15
CA LYS A 37 -21.78 32.46 16.91
C LYS A 37 -20.77 33.22 16.03
N ASP A 38 -19.52 32.75 16.00
CA ASP A 38 -18.39 33.42 15.36
C ASP A 38 -17.96 32.70 14.08
N LYS A 39 -18.02 33.42 12.95
CA LYS A 39 -17.71 32.87 11.63
C LYS A 39 -16.22 32.54 11.43
N TRP A 40 -15.31 33.22 12.13
CA TRP A 40 -13.87 32.98 12.01
C TRP A 40 -13.46 31.70 12.75
N LEU A 41 -14.05 31.44 13.92
CA LEU A 41 -13.85 30.20 14.66
C LEU A 41 -14.33 28.99 13.85
N ILE A 42 -15.49 29.13 13.18
CA ILE A 42 -16.01 28.12 12.25
C ILE A 42 -15.05 27.94 11.07
N ALA A 43 -14.55 29.02 10.47
CA ALA A 43 -13.63 28.96 9.34
C ALA A 43 -12.31 28.26 9.69
N ILE A 44 -11.74 28.56 10.86
CA ILE A 44 -10.52 27.92 11.37
C ILE A 44 -10.76 26.42 11.57
N GLY A 45 -11.89 26.05 12.17
CA GLY A 45 -12.22 24.64 12.37
C GLY A 45 -12.45 23.89 11.07
N ALA A 46 -13.14 24.51 10.11
CA ALA A 46 -13.34 23.96 8.76
C ALA A 46 -12.02 23.79 8.02
N PHE A 47 -11.11 24.77 8.13
CA PHE A 47 -9.76 24.66 7.58
C PHE A 47 -9.00 23.47 8.17
N GLY A 48 -9.04 23.21 9.47
CA GLY A 48 -8.36 22.05 10.07
C GLY A 48 -8.86 20.70 9.58
N VAL A 49 -10.18 20.57 9.37
CA VAL A 49 -10.78 19.37 8.79
C VAL A 49 -10.35 19.19 7.34
N VAL A 50 -10.49 20.25 6.51
CA VAL A 50 -10.10 20.21 5.09
C VAL A 50 -8.59 19.98 4.92
N PHE A 51 -7.77 20.61 5.75
CA PHE A 51 -6.32 20.42 5.75
C PHE A 51 -5.95 18.96 6.04
N THR A 52 -6.57 18.36 7.05
CA THR A 52 -6.37 16.94 7.37
C THR A 52 -6.77 16.04 6.19
N ILE A 53 -7.94 16.28 5.59
CA ILE A 53 -8.40 15.54 4.40
C ILE A 53 -7.40 15.70 3.26
N GLY A 54 -6.92 16.92 3.00
CA GLY A 54 -5.94 17.22 1.96
C GLY A 54 -4.62 16.47 2.15
N VAL A 55 -4.08 16.49 3.37
CA VAL A 55 -2.83 15.77 3.70
C VAL A 55 -2.99 14.26 3.48
N TYR A 56 -4.04 13.64 4.01
CA TYR A 56 -4.26 12.21 3.83
C TYR A 56 -4.57 11.83 2.38
N SER A 57 -5.31 12.67 1.65
CA SER A 57 -5.58 12.46 0.23
C SER A 57 -4.29 12.52 -0.59
N PHE A 58 -3.41 13.49 -0.29
CA PHE A 58 -2.10 13.61 -0.92
C PHE A 58 -1.22 12.39 -0.62
N LEU A 59 -1.13 11.97 0.65
CA LEU A 59 -0.37 10.77 1.04
C LEU A 59 -0.91 9.50 0.38
N ALA A 60 -2.22 9.32 0.33
CA ALA A 60 -2.83 8.17 -0.34
C ALA A 60 -2.56 8.18 -1.86
N TYR A 61 -2.62 9.36 -2.49
CA TYR A 61 -2.29 9.53 -3.89
C TYR A 61 -0.82 9.22 -4.18
N ASP A 62 0.11 9.76 -3.37
CA ASP A 62 1.54 9.50 -3.52
C ASP A 62 1.88 8.03 -3.25
N LEU A 63 1.26 7.41 -2.24
CA LEU A 63 1.43 5.97 -2.00
C LEU A 63 1.00 5.15 -3.22
N LYS A 64 -0.06 5.56 -3.93
CA LYS A 64 -0.61 4.83 -5.08
C LYS A 64 0.10 5.13 -6.41
N TYR A 65 0.50 6.37 -6.65
CA TYR A 65 0.99 6.86 -7.94
C TYR A 65 2.38 7.51 -7.89
N GLY A 66 2.89 7.81 -6.70
CA GLY A 66 4.20 8.41 -6.49
C GLY A 66 5.34 7.52 -6.97
N LYS A 67 6.37 8.14 -7.56
CA LYS A 67 7.52 7.41 -8.10
C LYS A 67 8.30 6.70 -7.00
N ASP A 68 8.62 7.41 -5.92
CA ASP A 68 9.42 6.88 -4.81
C ASP A 68 8.72 5.72 -4.10
N ALA A 69 7.39 5.84 -3.91
CA ALA A 69 6.57 4.74 -3.43
C ALA A 69 6.64 3.54 -4.40
N GLY A 70 6.51 3.76 -5.71
CA GLY A 70 6.64 2.70 -6.71
C GLY A 70 7.98 1.97 -6.64
N GLU A 71 9.08 2.70 -6.55
CA GLU A 71 10.42 2.13 -6.43
C GLU A 71 10.61 1.37 -5.10
N ALA A 72 10.04 1.87 -4.00
CA ALA A 72 10.08 1.17 -2.72
C ALA A 72 9.33 -0.17 -2.78
N PHE A 73 8.13 -0.19 -3.37
CA PHE A 73 7.35 -1.40 -3.57
C PHE A 73 8.02 -2.36 -4.56
N ALA A 74 8.70 -1.87 -5.60
CA ALA A 74 9.49 -2.69 -6.51
C ALA A 74 10.64 -3.41 -5.80
N ARG A 75 11.34 -2.76 -4.87
CA ARG A 75 12.36 -3.41 -4.03
C ARG A 75 11.76 -4.50 -3.13
N ILE A 76 10.56 -4.27 -2.60
CA ILE A 76 9.84 -5.29 -1.81
C ILE A 76 9.45 -6.46 -2.70
N ALA A 77 8.91 -6.21 -3.90
CA ALA A 77 8.57 -7.23 -4.89
C ALA A 77 9.78 -8.09 -5.24
N GLN A 78 10.94 -7.47 -5.49
CA GLN A 78 12.18 -8.19 -5.78
C GLN A 78 12.60 -9.13 -4.64
N LYS A 79 12.48 -8.70 -3.37
CA LYS A 79 12.80 -9.56 -2.23
C LYS A 79 11.81 -10.72 -2.10
N GLN A 80 10.52 -10.44 -2.23
CA GLN A 80 9.46 -11.44 -2.09
C GLN A 80 9.50 -12.47 -3.22
N ILE A 81 9.72 -12.04 -4.46
CA ILE A 81 9.78 -12.96 -5.60
C ILE A 81 11.00 -13.87 -5.56
N ASN A 82 12.14 -13.39 -5.05
CA ASN A 82 13.32 -14.22 -4.81
C ASN A 82 13.04 -15.30 -3.76
N ASN A 83 12.38 -14.92 -2.66
CA ASN A 83 11.96 -15.88 -1.63
C ASN A 83 10.96 -16.89 -2.21
N LEU A 84 9.98 -16.44 -2.99
CA LEU A 84 8.98 -17.29 -3.60
C LEU A 84 9.59 -18.33 -4.56
N ALA A 85 10.61 -17.94 -5.34
CA ALA A 85 11.35 -18.88 -6.18
C ALA A 85 12.03 -19.99 -5.35
N ASN A 86 12.66 -19.64 -4.22
CA ASN A 86 13.26 -20.65 -3.32
C ASN A 86 12.21 -21.61 -2.74
N GLU A 87 11.03 -21.10 -2.42
CA GLU A 87 9.92 -21.92 -1.91
C GLU A 87 9.36 -22.86 -3.00
N LEU A 88 9.31 -22.40 -4.26
CA LEU A 88 8.91 -23.26 -5.39
C LEU A 88 9.89 -24.43 -5.58
N GLU A 89 11.20 -24.19 -5.49
CA GLU A 89 12.19 -25.27 -5.55
C GLU A 89 12.06 -26.23 -4.37
N SER A 90 11.87 -25.68 -3.17
CA SER A 90 11.66 -26.48 -1.95
C SER A 90 10.39 -27.34 -2.04
N TYR A 91 9.33 -26.80 -2.63
CA TYR A 91 8.09 -27.52 -2.88
C TYR A 91 8.32 -28.67 -3.88
N LYS A 92 8.99 -28.43 -5.01
CA LYS A 92 9.31 -29.49 -5.99
C LYS A 92 10.19 -30.56 -5.40
N ALA A 93 11.20 -30.20 -4.60
CA ALA A 93 12.09 -31.17 -3.97
C ALA A 93 11.34 -32.15 -3.05
N ARG A 94 10.23 -31.72 -2.44
CA ARG A 94 9.43 -32.55 -1.52
C ARG A 94 8.28 -33.29 -2.21
N ASN A 95 7.65 -32.66 -3.20
CA ASN A 95 6.45 -33.20 -3.85
C ASN A 95 6.73 -33.85 -5.22
N GLY A 96 7.97 -33.74 -5.72
CA GLY A 96 8.38 -34.23 -7.03
C GLY A 96 7.94 -33.36 -8.22
N LYS A 97 7.06 -32.38 -8.00
CA LYS A 97 6.56 -31.45 -9.02
C LYS A 97 6.41 -30.03 -8.47
N TYR A 98 6.47 -29.02 -9.33
CA TYR A 98 6.04 -27.66 -8.97
C TYR A 98 4.53 -27.61 -8.71
N PRO A 99 4.05 -26.65 -7.89
CA PRO A 99 2.63 -26.53 -7.60
C PRO A 99 1.83 -26.16 -8.85
N ASP A 100 0.55 -26.53 -8.90
CA ASP A 100 -0.31 -26.21 -10.04
C ASP A 100 -0.67 -24.70 -10.05
N ASP A 101 -0.73 -24.09 -8.86
CA ASP A 101 -0.92 -22.65 -8.64
C ASP A 101 -0.21 -22.18 -7.35
N LEU A 102 -0.10 -20.86 -7.15
CA LEU A 102 0.56 -20.30 -5.96
C LEU A 102 -0.26 -20.51 -4.66
N ASP A 103 -1.57 -20.77 -4.75
CA ASP A 103 -2.39 -21.03 -3.55
C ASP A 103 -1.99 -22.35 -2.87
N GLN A 104 -1.46 -23.33 -3.62
CA GLN A 104 -0.91 -24.54 -3.01
C GLN A 104 0.28 -24.27 -2.08
N LEU A 105 1.04 -23.19 -2.29
CA LEU A 105 2.14 -22.81 -1.41
C LEU A 105 1.65 -22.20 -0.09
N SER A 106 0.55 -21.44 -0.10
CA SER A 106 0.02 -20.84 1.13
C SER A 106 -0.51 -21.87 2.13
N HIS A 107 -0.99 -23.01 1.63
CA HIS A 107 -1.38 -24.17 2.45
C HIS A 107 -0.16 -24.94 3.00
N TRP A 108 0.96 -24.89 2.29
CA TRP A 108 2.22 -25.53 2.70
C TRP A 108 2.92 -24.73 3.80
N ASN A 109 2.99 -23.40 3.63
CA ASN A 109 3.60 -22.49 4.58
C ASN A 109 2.85 -21.15 4.53
N SER A 110 2.13 -20.85 5.62
CA SER A 110 1.32 -19.64 5.75
C SER A 110 2.12 -18.33 5.75
N ASP A 111 3.43 -18.42 5.97
CA ASP A 111 4.32 -17.24 6.00
C ASP A 111 4.78 -16.84 4.58
N ILE A 112 4.47 -17.64 3.55
CA ILE A 112 4.81 -17.33 2.16
C ILE A 112 3.92 -16.20 1.65
N ILE A 113 4.56 -15.12 1.19
CA ILE A 113 3.89 -14.01 0.54
C ILE A 113 3.82 -14.28 -0.97
N ILE A 114 2.64 -14.66 -1.44
CA ILE A 114 2.34 -14.86 -2.87
C ILE A 114 1.77 -13.60 -3.54
N ALA A 115 1.37 -12.61 -2.75
CA ALA A 115 0.83 -11.35 -3.24
C ALA A 115 1.95 -10.45 -3.79
N ASP A 116 1.74 -9.92 -5.00
CA ASP A 116 2.60 -8.91 -5.60
C ASP A 116 2.31 -7.55 -4.94
N PRO A 117 3.28 -6.97 -4.23
CA PRO A 117 3.07 -5.72 -3.50
C PRO A 117 2.79 -4.54 -4.46
N LEU A 118 3.25 -4.59 -5.72
CA LEU A 118 2.97 -3.55 -6.72
C LEU A 118 1.52 -3.60 -7.22
N LEU A 119 0.92 -4.80 -7.29
CA LEU A 119 -0.50 -4.94 -7.59
C LEU A 119 -1.38 -4.51 -6.42
N VAL A 120 -1.04 -4.93 -5.20
CA VAL A 120 -1.76 -4.52 -3.97
C VAL A 120 -1.79 -3.00 -3.84
N ARG A 121 -0.67 -2.34 -4.14
CA ARG A 121 -0.54 -0.88 -4.15
C ARG A 121 -1.55 -0.19 -5.08
N LYS A 122 -1.80 -0.75 -6.26
CA LYS A 122 -2.64 -0.14 -7.30
C LYS A 122 -4.12 -0.52 -7.20
N GLU A 123 -4.39 -1.79 -6.91
CA GLU A 123 -5.72 -2.36 -7.04
C GLU A 123 -6.04 -3.31 -5.89
N PHE A 124 -6.58 -2.75 -4.81
CA PHE A 124 -7.19 -3.53 -3.72
C PHE A 124 -8.40 -4.38 -4.16
N LYS A 125 -8.91 -4.21 -5.39
CA LYS A 125 -10.08 -4.92 -5.90
C LYS A 125 -9.73 -6.18 -6.71
N ASN A 126 -8.45 -6.42 -7.02
CA ASN A 126 -8.09 -7.62 -7.73
C ASN A 126 -8.21 -8.81 -6.76
N PRO A 127 -9.06 -9.82 -7.02
CA PRO A 127 -9.29 -10.91 -6.08
C PRO A 127 -8.04 -11.77 -5.83
N LYS A 128 -7.06 -11.74 -6.74
CA LYS A 128 -5.77 -12.43 -6.61
C LYS A 128 -4.63 -11.52 -7.09
N PRO A 129 -4.16 -10.55 -6.28
CA PRO A 129 -3.07 -9.67 -6.65
C PRO A 129 -1.74 -10.41 -6.48
N TYR A 130 -1.58 -11.54 -7.14
CA TYR A 130 -0.43 -12.44 -6.97
C TYR A 130 0.66 -12.15 -7.97
N PHE A 131 1.87 -12.64 -7.68
CA PHE A 131 2.91 -12.75 -8.69
C PHE A 131 2.39 -13.60 -9.86
N HIS A 132 2.81 -13.25 -11.07
CA HIS A 132 2.47 -14.00 -12.26
C HIS A 132 3.24 -15.33 -12.25
N TYR A 133 2.53 -16.44 -12.22
CA TYR A 133 3.08 -17.79 -12.16
C TYR A 133 2.50 -18.68 -13.26
N VAL A 134 3.37 -19.41 -13.97
CA VAL A 134 2.95 -20.42 -14.94
C VAL A 134 3.81 -21.67 -14.78
N ASN A 135 3.17 -22.77 -14.38
CA ASN A 135 3.81 -24.09 -14.35
C ASN A 135 4.01 -24.62 -15.79
N LYS A 136 5.23 -25.07 -16.11
CA LYS A 136 5.63 -25.68 -17.40
C LYS A 136 6.10 -27.13 -17.24
N GLY A 137 5.72 -27.80 -16.15
CA GLY A 137 6.16 -29.14 -15.78
C GLY A 137 7.51 -29.09 -15.07
N ASP A 138 8.59 -29.26 -15.83
CA ASP A 138 9.95 -29.27 -15.26
C ASP A 138 10.49 -27.88 -14.95
N ASN A 139 9.84 -26.84 -15.47
CA ASN A 139 10.19 -25.43 -15.30
C ASN A 139 8.95 -24.60 -14.92
N TYR A 140 9.15 -23.32 -14.61
CA TYR A 140 8.07 -22.37 -14.40
C TYR A 140 8.48 -20.94 -14.79
N ILE A 141 7.48 -20.14 -15.12
CA ILE A 141 7.62 -18.69 -15.26
C ILE A 141 7.15 -18.03 -13.97
N LEU A 142 7.94 -17.08 -13.46
CA LEU A 142 7.60 -16.29 -12.29
C LEU A 142 8.07 -14.83 -12.49
N PHE A 143 7.16 -13.87 -12.37
CA PHE A 143 7.50 -12.44 -12.39
C PHE A 143 6.44 -11.57 -11.69
N SER A 144 6.81 -10.37 -11.30
CA SER A 144 5.89 -9.27 -10.95
C SER A 144 5.70 -8.38 -12.17
N VAL A 145 4.47 -7.88 -12.38
CA VAL A 145 4.09 -7.03 -13.52
C VAL A 145 4.58 -5.58 -13.43
N GLY A 146 5.51 -5.30 -12.52
CA GLY A 146 6.17 -4.01 -12.44
C GLY A 146 5.28 -2.86 -11.93
N ILE A 147 5.81 -1.66 -12.09
CA ILE A 147 5.19 -0.40 -11.64
C ILE A 147 4.07 0.02 -12.60
N ASP A 148 4.06 -0.42 -13.85
CA ASP A 148 3.03 -0.12 -14.85
C ASP A 148 1.80 -1.04 -14.71
N GLY A 149 1.96 -2.21 -14.10
CA GLY A 149 0.89 -3.15 -13.79
C GLY A 149 0.46 -4.00 -14.98
N PHE A 150 1.22 -4.02 -16.07
CA PHE A 150 0.93 -4.80 -17.26
C PHE A 150 2.00 -5.87 -17.45
N PRO A 151 1.63 -7.12 -17.74
CA PRO A 151 2.62 -8.18 -17.95
C PRO A 151 3.33 -8.02 -19.31
N ASN A 152 4.56 -8.54 -19.38
CA ASN A 152 5.42 -8.56 -20.57
C ASN A 152 5.91 -7.18 -21.01
N THR A 153 6.19 -6.33 -20.04
CA THR A 153 6.72 -4.97 -20.22
C THR A 153 8.18 -4.91 -19.75
N LYS A 154 8.81 -3.74 -19.91
CA LYS A 154 10.23 -3.56 -19.53
C LYS A 154 10.44 -3.46 -18.03
N ASP A 155 9.40 -3.16 -17.27
CA ASP A 155 9.47 -2.99 -15.82
C ASP A 155 9.02 -4.23 -15.04
N ASP A 156 8.68 -5.32 -15.74
CA ASP A 156 8.51 -6.64 -15.15
C ASP A 156 9.74 -7.01 -14.29
N ILE A 157 9.46 -7.47 -13.07
CA ILE A 157 10.49 -7.84 -12.10
C ILE A 157 10.57 -9.35 -12.03
N TYR A 158 11.75 -9.86 -12.36
CA TYR A 158 12.03 -11.29 -12.39
C TYR A 158 12.86 -11.71 -11.17
N PRO A 159 12.83 -12.99 -10.76
CA PRO A 159 13.74 -13.52 -9.77
C PRO A 159 15.20 -13.19 -10.12
N ASN A 160 15.91 -12.61 -9.16
CA ASN A 160 17.34 -12.35 -9.23
C ASN A 160 18.03 -13.26 -8.20
N LEU A 161 18.35 -14.46 -8.64
CA LEU A 161 18.80 -15.56 -7.79
C LEU A 161 20.31 -15.80 -7.98
N PRO A 162 21.04 -16.22 -6.93
CA PRO A 162 22.41 -16.66 -7.08
C PRO A 162 22.50 -17.88 -8.00
N THR A 163 23.67 -18.11 -8.58
CA THR A 163 23.94 -19.29 -9.43
C THR A 163 23.56 -20.58 -8.71
N GLY A 164 22.56 -21.29 -9.24
CA GLY A 164 22.02 -22.55 -8.75
C GLY A 164 21.03 -23.13 -9.76
N HIS A 165 20.62 -24.40 -9.58
CA HIS A 165 19.61 -25.02 -10.43
C HIS A 165 18.22 -24.60 -9.97
N TYR A 166 17.64 -23.61 -10.64
CA TYR A 166 16.24 -23.24 -10.53
C TYR A 166 15.50 -23.71 -11.78
N GLY A 167 14.25 -24.15 -11.63
CA GLY A 167 13.37 -24.38 -12.78
C GLY A 167 12.74 -23.08 -13.31
N TYR A 168 13.06 -21.95 -12.69
CA TYR A 168 12.67 -20.63 -13.19
C TYR A 168 13.25 -20.38 -14.58
N ILE A 169 12.39 -20.03 -15.52
CA ILE A 169 12.75 -19.56 -16.86
C ILE A 169 12.22 -18.16 -17.11
N LYS A 170 13.07 -17.32 -17.72
CA LYS A 170 12.66 -16.00 -18.21
C LYS A 170 12.03 -16.16 -19.60
N PRO A 171 10.81 -15.66 -19.84
CA PRO A 171 10.19 -15.67 -21.16
C PRO A 171 10.94 -14.79 -22.18
#